data_AF-Q54NF2-F1
#
_entry.id   AF-Q54NF2-F1
#
_cell.length_a   1.000
_cell.length_b   1.000
_cell.length_c   1.000
_cell.angle_alpha   90.00
_cell.angle_beta   90.00
_cell.angle_gamma   90.00
#
_symmetry.space_group_name_H-M   'P 1'
#
loop_
_entity.id
_entity.type
_entity.pdbx_description
1 polymer ?
#
loop_
_entity_poly.entity_id
_entity_poly.type
_entity_poly.pdbx_seq_one_letter_code
_entity_poly.pdbx_strand_id
1 'polypeptide(L)'
;MSKRSGRDESIVPSSFKHARACTECGLVKSAQQFEDNGCENCSSSSSSTTQNFEGIIAIMNPKESWIARRLQFERRVPGLYALSMDSDTRR
;
A
#
# COMPACT_ATOMS: atom_id res chain seq x y z
N MET A 1 17.59 -21.65 2.36
CA MET A 1 16.23 -21.08 2.47
C MET A 1 16.37 -19.69 3.09
N SER A 2 16.39 -18.62 2.28
CA SER A 2 16.52 -17.25 2.81
C SER A 2 15.26 -16.92 3.62
N LYS A 3 15.40 -16.81 4.95
CA LYS A 3 14.39 -16.21 5.80
C LYS A 3 14.15 -14.80 5.27
N ARG A 4 13.02 -14.57 4.61
CA ARG A 4 12.61 -13.23 4.19
C ARG A 4 12.52 -12.40 5.47
N SER A 5 13.33 -11.35 5.51
CA SER A 5 13.44 -10.41 6.64
C SER A 5 12.03 -9.95 7.04
N GLY A 6 11.75 -9.89 8.34
CA GLY A 6 10.43 -9.60 8.93
C GLY A 6 9.79 -8.24 8.58
N ARG A 7 10.35 -7.50 7.61
CA ARG A 7 9.71 -6.34 6.97
C ARG A 7 8.60 -6.72 5.97
N ASP A 8 8.60 -7.96 5.46
CA ASP A 8 7.60 -8.40 4.46
C ASP A 8 6.21 -8.60 5.10
N GLU A 9 6.18 -9.10 6.35
CA GLU A 9 4.94 -9.31 7.11
C GLU A 9 4.21 -8.00 7.46
N SER A 10 4.93 -6.88 7.57
CA SER A 10 4.29 -5.59 7.90
C SER A 10 3.57 -4.95 6.71
N ILE A 11 3.87 -5.37 5.47
CA ILE A 11 3.34 -4.74 4.24
C ILE A 11 2.14 -5.50 3.66
N VAL A 12 2.04 -6.81 3.86
CA VAL A 12 0.89 -7.59 3.38
C VAL A 12 -0.26 -7.45 4.38
N PRO A 13 -1.49 -7.06 3.97
CA PRO A 13 -2.64 -6.97 4.86
C PRO A 13 -2.86 -8.27 5.63
N SER A 14 -2.85 -8.19 6.96
CA SER A 14 -3.21 -9.32 7.82
C SER A 14 -4.68 -9.73 7.65
N SER A 15 -5.52 -8.79 7.21
CA SER A 15 -6.92 -9.01 6.85
C SER A 15 -7.37 -7.95 5.84
N PHE A 16 -8.25 -8.35 4.92
CA PHE A 16 -8.94 -7.42 4.02
C PHE A 16 -10.15 -6.74 4.69
N LYS A 17 -10.60 -7.25 5.84
CA LYS A 17 -11.70 -6.66 6.59
C LYS A 17 -11.22 -5.35 7.22
N HIS A 18 -11.76 -4.22 6.78
CA HIS A 18 -11.28 -2.87 7.10
C HIS A 18 -9.86 -2.57 6.61
N ALA A 19 -9.45 -3.19 5.50
CA ALA A 19 -8.27 -2.73 4.78
C ALA A 19 -8.42 -1.26 4.41
N ARG A 20 -7.29 -0.54 4.39
CA ARG A 20 -7.22 0.85 3.99
C ARG A 20 -6.18 1.03 2.90
N ALA A 21 -6.38 2.02 2.04
CA ALA A 21 -5.40 2.46 1.07
C ALA A 21 -4.80 3.81 1.50
N CYS A 22 -3.48 3.98 1.40
CA CYS A 22 -2.84 5.27 1.60
C CYS A 22 -3.22 6.23 0.46
N THR A 23 -3.80 7.38 0.77
CA THR A 23 -4.31 8.34 -0.23
C THR A 23 -3.21 9.01 -1.06
N GLU A 24 -1.95 8.95 -0.62
CA GLU A 24 -0.83 9.53 -1.35
C GLU A 24 -0.16 8.55 -2.33
N CYS A 25 -0.12 7.25 -2.00
CA CYS A 25 0.65 6.27 -2.78
C CYS A 25 -0.14 5.01 -3.20
N GLY A 26 -1.34 4.81 -2.66
CA GLY A 26 -2.19 3.67 -2.95
C GLY A 26 -1.84 2.37 -2.21
N LEU A 27 -0.81 2.33 -1.38
CA LEU A 27 -0.45 1.11 -0.63
C LEU A 27 -1.63 0.63 0.22
N VAL A 28 -1.94 -0.66 0.19
CA VAL A 28 -3.05 -1.29 0.90
C VAL A 28 -2.52 -2.15 2.04
N LYS A 29 -2.98 -1.87 3.26
CA LYS A 29 -2.68 -2.61 4.49
C LYS A 29 -3.90 -2.63 5.41
N SER A 30 -3.85 -3.41 6.48
CA SER A 30 -4.85 -3.26 7.55
C SER A 30 -4.71 -1.90 8.25
N ALA A 31 -5.79 -1.40 8.83
CA ALA A 31 -5.76 -0.15 9.59
C ALA A 31 -4.70 -0.17 10.71
N GLN A 32 -4.58 -1.29 11.41
CA GLN A 32 -3.60 -1.49 12.48
C GLN A 32 -2.16 -1.46 11.96
N GLN A 33 -1.87 -2.06 10.80
CA GLN A 33 -0.53 -1.99 10.21
C GLN A 33 -0.10 -0.57 9.82
N PHE A 34 -1.05 0.29 9.42
CA PHE A 34 -0.76 1.72 9.22
C PHE A 34 -0.52 2.45 10.53
N GLU A 35 -1.26 2.12 11.59
CA GLU A 35 -1.08 2.73 12.92
C GLU A 35 0.27 2.34 13.54
N ASP A 36 0.65 1.07 13.45
CA ASP A 36 1.88 0.55 14.06
C ASP A 36 3.15 0.95 13.29
N ASN A 37 3.10 0.94 11.95
CA ASN A 37 4.31 1.08 11.11
C ASN A 37 4.27 2.28 10.14
N GLY A 38 3.16 3.01 10.07
CA GLY A 38 2.98 4.08 9.08
C GLY A 38 2.90 3.55 7.64
N CYS A 39 3.20 4.41 6.66
CA CYS A 39 3.29 4.03 5.25
C CYS A 39 4.76 3.92 4.83
N GLU A 40 5.16 2.79 4.25
CA GLU A 40 6.55 2.52 3.86
C GLU A 40 7.01 3.36 2.67
N ASN A 41 6.08 3.97 1.94
CA ASN A 41 6.37 4.84 0.80
C ASN A 41 6.31 6.33 1.14
N CYS A 42 5.68 6.73 2.25
CA CYS A 42 5.39 8.11 2.59
C CYS A 42 6.05 8.46 3.93
N SER A 43 6.90 9.48 3.94
CA SER A 43 7.62 9.91 5.15
C SER A 43 6.77 10.72 6.12
N SER A 44 5.58 11.16 5.70
CA SER A 44 4.67 11.98 6.50
C SER A 44 3.91 11.09 7.48
N SER A 45 3.98 11.43 8.77
CA SER A 45 3.12 10.86 9.82
C SER A 45 1.63 11.14 9.58
N SER A 46 1.32 12.04 8.65
CA SER A 46 -0.04 12.42 8.23
C SER A 46 -0.52 11.65 7.00
N SER A 47 0.05 10.48 6.68
CA SER A 47 -0.38 9.68 5.53
C SER A 47 -1.82 9.21 5.74
N SER A 48 -2.76 10.02 5.27
CA SER A 48 -4.19 9.73 5.39
C SER A 48 -4.53 8.46 4.63
N THR A 49 -5.49 7.71 5.14
CA THR A 49 -5.90 6.44 4.55
C THR A 49 -7.41 6.41 4.34
N THR A 50 -7.86 5.78 3.27
CA THR A 50 -9.27 5.65 2.92
C THR A 50 -9.70 4.19 2.94
N GLN A 51 -10.97 3.96 3.29
CA GLN A 51 -11.63 2.67 3.09
C GLN A 51 -12.27 2.57 1.70
N ASN A 52 -12.41 3.70 1.00
CA ASN A 52 -13.05 3.80 -0.31
C ASN A 52 -11.98 3.63 -1.40
N PHE A 53 -11.58 2.38 -1.63
CA PHE A 53 -10.69 2.04 -2.74
C PHE A 53 -11.23 0.85 -3.52
N GLU A 54 -10.87 0.78 -4.79
CA GLU A 54 -11.33 -0.24 -5.72
C GLU A 54 -10.16 -0.86 -6.47
N GLY A 55 -10.23 -2.19 -6.62
CA GLY A 55 -9.23 -2.99 -7.30
C GLY A 55 -7.94 -3.08 -6.49
N ILE A 56 -7.30 -4.25 -6.54
CA ILE A 56 -6.02 -4.47 -5.86
C ILE A 56 -5.04 -5.08 -6.86
N ILE A 57 -3.83 -4.54 -6.88
CA ILE A 57 -2.70 -5.10 -7.62
C ILE A 57 -1.57 -5.48 -6.66
N ALA A 58 -1.05 -6.69 -6.80
CA ALA A 58 0.15 -7.13 -6.11
C ALA A 58 1.39 -6.81 -6.94
N ILE A 59 2.26 -5.94 -6.43
CA ILE A 59 3.53 -5.57 -7.08
C ILE A 59 4.66 -6.25 -6.33
N MET A 60 5.27 -7.25 -6.97
CA MET A 60 6.37 -8.02 -6.37
C MET A 60 7.76 -7.49 -6.75
N ASN A 61 7.93 -7.08 -8.02
CA ASN A 61 9.16 -6.46 -8.50
C ASN A 61 8.85 -5.15 -9.26
N PRO A 62 8.78 -4.00 -8.55
CA PRO A 62 8.41 -2.72 -9.13
C PRO A 62 9.28 -2.26 -10.30
N LYS A 63 10.59 -2.56 -10.26
CA LYS A 63 11.56 -2.10 -11.27
C LYS A 63 11.47 -2.85 -12.60
N GLU A 64 10.98 -4.09 -12.57
CA GLU A 64 10.87 -4.96 -13.75
C GLU A 64 9.44 -5.04 -14.29
N SER A 65 8.44 -4.69 -13.46
CA SER A 65 7.03 -4.78 -13.85
C SER A 65 6.62 -3.65 -14.79
N TRP A 66 6.18 -4.02 -16.00
CA TRP A 66 5.59 -3.07 -16.95
C TRP A 66 4.38 -2.34 -16.37
N ILE A 67 3.51 -3.05 -15.63
CA ILE A 67 2.34 -2.44 -14.98
C ILE A 67 2.78 -1.47 -13.88
N ALA A 68 3.80 -1.84 -13.07
CA ALA A 68 4.29 -0.94 -12.04
C ALA A 68 4.82 0.36 -12.64
N ARG A 69 5.58 0.30 -13.73
CA ARG A 69 6.00 1.50 -14.48
C ARG A 69 4.81 2.27 -15.05
N ARG A 70 3.85 1.57 -15.68
CA ARG A 70 2.66 2.19 -16.29
C ARG A 70 1.81 2.96 -15.27
N LEU A 71 1.74 2.46 -14.05
CA LEU A 71 1.00 3.07 -12.93
C LEU A 71 1.90 3.91 -12.00
N GLN A 72 3.14 4.19 -12.40
CA GLN A 72 4.12 4.98 -11.62
C GLN A 72 4.45 4.42 -10.22
N PHE A 73 4.33 3.10 -10.05
CA PHE A 73 4.72 2.37 -8.84
C PHE A 73 6.17 1.86 -8.85
N GLU A 74 6.96 2.16 -9.89
CA GLU A 74 8.35 1.67 -10.06
C GLU A 74 9.31 2.03 -8.91
N ARG A 75 9.01 3.09 -8.14
CA ARG A 75 9.80 3.55 -6.98
C ARG A 75 9.18 3.15 -5.64
N ARG A 76 8.07 2.44 -5.66
CA ARG A 76 7.35 2.02 -4.45
C ARG A 76 7.88 0.69 -3.94
N VAL A 77 7.67 0.40 -2.67
CA VAL A 77 8.03 -0.90 -2.08
C VAL A 77 7.16 -2.02 -2.67
N PRO A 78 7.67 -3.27 -2.75
CA PRO A 78 6.81 -4.42 -3.06
C PRO A 78 5.64 -4.50 -2.09
N GLY A 79 4.43 -4.76 -2.58
CA GLY A 79 3.21 -4.74 -1.77
C GLY A 79 1.92 -4.77 -2.58
N LEU A 80 0.80 -4.60 -1.89
CA LEU A 80 -0.53 -4.50 -2.51
C LEU A 80 -0.90 -3.02 -2.67
N TYR A 81 -1.42 -2.65 -3.83
CA TYR A 81 -1.80 -1.28 -4.15
C TYR A 81 -3.23 -1.23 -4.68
N ALA A 82 -3.95 -0.16 -4.33
CA ALA A 82 -5.25 0.15 -4.89
C ALA A 82 -5.11 0.63 -6.34
N LEU A 83 -6.04 0.21 -7.22
CA LEU A 83 -6.09 0.72 -8.60
C LEU A 83 -6.78 2.08 -8.68
N SER A 84 -7.77 2.31 -7.83
CA SER A 84 -8.48 3.58 -7.67
C SER A 84 -8.83 3.80 -6.21
N MET A 85 -8.90 5.05 -5.78
CA MET A 85 -9.25 5.41 -4.40
C MET A 85 -9.80 6.83 -4.34
N ASP A 86 -10.71 7.06 -3.38
CA ASP A 86 -11.25 8.39 -3.12
C ASP A 86 -10.79 8.86 -1.73
N SER A 87 -10.37 10.12 -1.65
CA SER A 87 -10.07 10.73 -0.37
C SER A 87 -11.39 10.97 0.36
N ASP A 88 -11.50 10.52 1.62
CA ASP A 88 -12.68 10.76 2.46
C ASP A 88 -12.85 12.26 2.85
N THR A 89 -12.11 13.16 2.21
CA THR A 89 -12.35 14.59 2.31
C THR A 89 -13.61 14.93 1.52
N ARG A 90 -14.78 14.69 2.12
CA ARG A 90 -16.00 15.36 1.68
C ARG A 90 -15.76 16.87 1.77
N ARG A 91 -15.63 17.49 0.60
CA ARG A 91 -15.85 18.93 0.43
C ARG A 91 -17.29 19.28 0.74
#